data_AF-M0JZR2-F1
#
_entry.id   AF-M0JZR2-F1
#
_cell.length_a   1.000
_cell.length_b   1.000
_cell.length_c   1.000
_cell.angle_alpha   90.00
_cell.angle_beta   90.00
_cell.angle_gamma   90.00
#
_symmetry.space_group_name_H-M   'P 1'
#
loop_
_entity.id
_entity.type
_entity.pdbx_description
1 polymer ?
#
loop_
_entity_poly.entity_id
_entity_poly.type
_entity_poly.pdbx_seq_one_letter_code
_entity_poly.pdbx_strand_id
1 'polypeptide(L)'
;MTDLPAETLQTAKRLEIVWYLEDHEPKGGHRGRTKGDFDYQGVVVFDDIRLSDAPPLDETQRQHRKKQDLNREHGMIVDRVFAERSATYERGTVVYADGTEIPYEFEVFDDGTYRYTIDGETFEFGGGV
;
A
#
# COMPACT_ATOMS: atom_id res chain seq x y z
N MET A 1 -6.50 -25.94 -11.46
CA MET A 1 -7.62 -25.03 -11.14
C MET A 1 -7.21 -24.31 -9.88
N THR A 2 -7.30 -22.98 -9.83
CA THR A 2 -6.83 -22.17 -8.69
C THR A 2 -7.98 -21.99 -7.69
N ASP A 3 -7.69 -22.13 -6.40
CA ASP A 3 -8.66 -21.96 -5.30
C ASP A 3 -8.90 -20.48 -4.95
N LEU A 4 -8.40 -19.54 -5.77
CA LEU A 4 -8.53 -18.11 -5.51
C LEU A 4 -9.90 -17.59 -5.97
N PRO A 5 -10.47 -16.61 -5.25
CA PRO A 5 -11.64 -15.87 -5.70
C PRO A 5 -11.44 -15.24 -7.09
N ALA A 6 -12.49 -15.22 -7.92
CA ALA A 6 -12.43 -14.67 -9.28
C ALA A 6 -12.01 -13.19 -9.32
N GLU A 7 -12.38 -12.41 -8.32
CA GLU A 7 -11.96 -11.01 -8.12
C GLU A 7 -10.44 -10.87 -7.91
N THR A 8 -9.81 -11.83 -7.22
CA THR A 8 -8.36 -11.89 -6.98
C THR A 8 -7.62 -12.15 -8.29
N LEU A 9 -8.20 -12.98 -9.17
CA LEU A 9 -7.65 -13.29 -10.49
C LEU A 9 -7.82 -12.16 -11.51
N GLN A 10 -8.88 -11.36 -11.39
CA GLN A 10 -9.15 -10.23 -12.28
C GLN A 10 -8.31 -8.99 -11.96
N THR A 11 -7.63 -8.97 -10.82
CA THR A 11 -6.84 -7.81 -10.37
C THR A 11 -5.39 -7.93 -10.85
N ALA A 12 -4.90 -6.95 -11.61
CA ALA A 12 -3.49 -6.88 -11.98
C ALA A 12 -2.62 -6.60 -10.74
N LYS A 13 -2.06 -7.64 -10.13
CA LYS A 13 -1.06 -7.52 -9.06
C LYS A 13 0.31 -7.30 -9.72
N ARG A 14 0.98 -6.18 -9.43
CA ARG A 14 2.36 -5.96 -9.88
C ARG A 14 3.31 -6.72 -8.95
N LEU A 15 3.90 -7.79 -9.45
CA LEU A 15 5.06 -8.42 -8.85
C LEU A 15 6.32 -7.71 -9.37
N GLU A 16 7.04 -7.05 -8.48
CA GLU A 16 8.35 -6.47 -8.79
C GLU A 16 9.40 -7.28 -8.05
N ILE A 17 10.28 -7.94 -8.80
CA ILE A 17 11.41 -8.67 -8.24
C ILE A 17 12.68 -7.90 -8.58
N VAL A 18 13.43 -7.55 -7.55
CA VAL A 18 14.70 -6.86 -7.66
C VAL A 18 15.74 -7.67 -6.90
N TRP A 19 16.92 -7.83 -7.51
CA TRP A 19 18.06 -8.51 -6.90
C TRP A 19 19.17 -7.48 -6.70
N TYR A 20 19.92 -7.61 -5.61
CA TYR A 20 21.05 -6.76 -5.27
C TYR A 20 22.24 -7.67 -4.91
N LEU A 21 23.46 -7.22 -5.16
CA LEU A 21 24.65 -7.93 -4.68
C LEU A 21 24.77 -7.74 -3.16
N GLU A 22 25.23 -8.78 -2.46
CA GLU A 22 25.36 -8.77 -0.99
C GLU A 22 26.33 -7.69 -0.49
N ASP A 23 27.37 -7.40 -1.26
CA ASP A 23 28.39 -6.38 -0.98
C ASP A 23 28.00 -4.97 -1.43
N HIS A 24 26.84 -4.80 -2.09
CA HIS A 24 26.33 -3.53 -2.58
C HIS A 24 24.84 -3.39 -2.25
N GLU A 25 24.55 -3.24 -0.95
CA GLU A 25 23.18 -3.09 -0.46
C GLU A 25 22.42 -1.92 -1.15
N PRO A 26 21.12 -2.08 -1.41
CA PRO A 26 20.29 -1.02 -1.97
C PRO A 26 20.18 0.17 -1.03
N LYS A 27 20.09 1.36 -1.61
CA LYS A 27 19.79 2.58 -0.85
C LYS A 27 18.31 2.63 -0.49
N GLY A 28 17.99 3.07 0.72
CA GLY A 28 16.61 3.40 1.10
C GLY A 28 16.09 4.64 0.35
N GLY A 29 14.82 4.60 -0.06
CA GLY A 29 14.14 5.70 -0.72
C GLY A 29 12.64 5.76 -0.39
N HIS A 30 11.96 6.83 -0.82
CA HIS A 30 10.56 7.11 -0.48
C HIS A 30 9.56 6.03 -0.96
N ARG A 31 9.97 5.18 -1.91
CA ARG A 31 9.18 4.05 -2.43
C ARG A 31 9.80 2.68 -2.08
N GLY A 32 10.65 2.62 -1.05
CA GLY A 32 11.35 1.41 -0.64
C GLY A 32 12.80 1.37 -1.13
N ARG A 33 13.30 0.18 -1.49
CA ARG A 33 14.68 -0.02 -1.96
C ARG A 33 14.86 0.58 -3.35
N THR A 34 15.93 1.34 -3.52
CA THR A 34 16.34 1.96 -4.79
C THR A 34 17.70 1.43 -5.21
N LYS A 35 17.98 1.45 -6.52
CA LYS A 35 19.26 1.04 -7.07
C LYS A 35 20.39 1.84 -6.39
N GLY A 36 21.41 1.14 -5.88
CA GLY A 36 22.62 1.76 -5.35
C GLY A 36 23.47 2.39 -6.44
N ASP A 37 24.68 2.84 -6.09
CA ASP A 37 25.59 3.52 -7.03
C ASP A 37 26.32 2.56 -7.98
N PHE A 38 26.01 1.27 -7.91
CA PHE A 38 26.72 0.23 -8.65
C PHE A 38 25.84 -0.35 -9.76
N ASP A 39 26.43 -0.48 -10.94
CA ASP A 39 25.85 -1.19 -12.08
C ASP A 39 26.32 -2.64 -12.06
N TYR A 40 25.38 -3.57 -12.00
CA TYR A 40 25.65 -5.01 -12.11
C TYR A 40 24.72 -5.64 -13.14
N GLN A 41 25.23 -6.67 -13.82
CA GLN A 41 24.51 -7.45 -14.82
C GLN A 41 24.63 -8.93 -14.48
N GLY A 42 23.52 -9.65 -14.57
CA GLY A 42 23.43 -11.07 -14.25
C GLY A 42 22.07 -11.62 -14.64
N VAL A 43 21.95 -12.94 -14.66
CA VAL A 43 20.70 -13.63 -14.97
C VAL A 43 20.12 -14.18 -13.68
N VAL A 44 18.87 -13.84 -13.39
CA VAL A 44 18.08 -14.45 -12.33
C VAL A 44 16.91 -15.19 -12.97
N VAL A 45 16.73 -16.45 -12.60
CA VAL A 45 15.62 -17.28 -13.07
C VAL A 45 14.62 -17.43 -11.93
N PHE A 46 13.36 -17.13 -12.21
CA PHE A 46 12.25 -17.36 -11.30
C PHE A 46 11.38 -18.47 -11.85
N ASP A 47 11.07 -19.46 -11.01
CA ASP A 47 10.11 -20.52 -11.29
C ASP A 47 9.04 -20.53 -10.19
N ASP A 48 7.91 -21.17 -10.44
CA ASP A 48 6.87 -21.43 -9.43
C ASP A 48 6.27 -20.18 -8.74
N ILE A 49 6.13 -19.06 -9.46
CA ILE A 49 5.42 -17.87 -8.95
C ILE A 49 3.92 -18.21 -8.80
N ARG A 50 3.45 -18.29 -7.55
CA ARG A 50 2.05 -18.58 -7.21
C ARG A 50 1.44 -17.40 -6.45
N LEU A 51 0.21 -17.07 -6.81
CA LEU A 51 -0.62 -16.13 -6.05
C LEU A 51 -1.33 -16.91 -4.95
N SER A 52 -1.35 -16.39 -3.72
CA SER A 52 -2.13 -16.93 -2.60
C SER A 52 -2.98 -15.81 -1.99
N ASP A 53 -4.10 -16.18 -1.36
CA ASP A 53 -5.01 -15.29 -0.63
C ASP A 53 -4.58 -15.08 0.83
N ALA A 54 -3.28 -15.28 1.12
CA ALA A 54 -2.78 -15.20 2.48
C ALA A 54 -3.24 -13.89 3.15
N PRO A 55 -3.70 -13.93 4.41
CA PRO A 55 -4.09 -12.73 5.12
C PRO A 55 -2.92 -11.74 5.15
N PRO A 56 -3.18 -10.42 5.22
CA PRO A 56 -2.12 -9.42 5.36
C PRO A 56 -1.23 -9.73 6.56
N LEU A 57 0.08 -9.62 6.40
CA LEU A 57 1.03 -9.90 7.49
C LEU A 57 1.13 -8.75 8.50
N ASP A 58 0.72 -7.55 8.10
CA ASP A 58 0.81 -6.32 8.88
C ASP A 58 -0.24 -5.28 8.42
N GLU A 59 -0.38 -4.20 9.19
CA GLU A 59 -1.31 -3.09 8.93
C GLU A 59 -1.00 -2.33 7.63
N THR A 60 0.28 -2.29 7.21
CA THR A 60 0.68 -1.68 5.93
C THR A 60 0.12 -2.48 4.76
N GLN A 61 0.18 -3.80 4.82
CA GLN A 61 -0.41 -4.68 3.83
C GLN A 61 -1.93 -4.61 3.84
N ARG A 62 -2.56 -4.51 5.02
CA ARG A 62 -4.02 -4.32 5.13
C ARG A 62 -4.47 -3.04 4.43
N GLN A 63 -3.85 -1.90 4.77
CA GLN A 63 -4.15 -0.61 4.16
C GLN A 63 -3.88 -0.62 2.64
N HIS A 64 -2.78 -1.24 2.21
CA HIS A 64 -2.46 -1.33 0.80
C HIS A 64 -3.51 -2.12 0.02
N ARG A 65 -4.00 -3.23 0.57
CA ARG A 65 -5.10 -4.00 -0.04
C ARG A 65 -6.39 -3.17 -0.11
N LYS A 66 -6.79 -2.55 1.01
CA LYS A 66 -7.98 -1.68 1.03
C LYS A 66 -7.91 -0.59 -0.04
N LYS A 67 -6.75 0.07 -0.18
CA LYS A 67 -6.54 1.09 -1.21
C LYS A 67 -6.60 0.53 -2.63
N GLN A 68 -6.08 -0.68 -2.87
CA GLN A 68 -6.21 -1.34 -4.16
C GLN A 68 -7.67 -1.69 -4.49
N ASP A 69 -8.42 -2.17 -3.50
CA ASP A 69 -9.83 -2.52 -3.66
C ASP A 69 -10.66 -1.27 -3.99
N LEU A 70 -10.50 -0.18 -3.23
CA LEU A 70 -11.17 1.10 -3.50
C LEU A 70 -10.79 1.68 -4.87
N ASN A 71 -9.51 1.60 -5.26
CA ASN A 71 -9.09 2.08 -6.58
C ASN A 71 -9.66 1.24 -7.73
N ARG A 72 -9.91 -0.04 -7.50
CA ARG A 72 -10.52 -0.94 -8.48
C ARG A 72 -12.01 -0.63 -8.63
N GLU A 73 -12.70 -0.39 -7.52
CA GLU A 73 -14.14 -0.11 -7.50
C GLU A 73 -14.46 1.28 -8.04
N HIS A 74 -13.65 2.29 -7.69
CA HIS A 74 -13.99 3.69 -7.93
C HIS A 74 -13.02 4.43 -8.88
N GLY A 75 -11.99 3.73 -9.37
CA GLY A 75 -10.92 4.34 -10.16
C GLY A 75 -9.87 5.04 -9.27
N MET A 76 -9.00 5.85 -9.84
CA MET A 76 -7.95 6.53 -9.05
C MET A 76 -8.52 7.68 -8.21
N ILE A 77 -7.88 7.99 -7.09
CA ILE A 77 -8.15 9.23 -6.33
C ILE A 77 -7.82 10.44 -7.22
N VAL A 78 -8.76 11.38 -7.32
CA VAL A 78 -8.61 12.62 -8.09
C VAL A 78 -8.56 13.87 -7.22
N ASP A 79 -9.15 13.83 -6.02
CA ASP A 79 -9.12 14.96 -5.09
C ASP A 79 -9.26 14.54 -3.62
N ARG A 80 -8.98 15.47 -2.70
CA ARG A 80 -9.23 15.35 -1.26
C ARG A 80 -9.83 16.64 -0.72
N VAL A 81 -11.04 16.54 -0.18
CA VAL A 81 -11.77 17.66 0.42
C VAL A 81 -11.61 17.58 1.93
N PHE A 82 -10.91 18.55 2.52
CA PHE A 82 -10.70 18.61 3.97
C PHE A 82 -11.89 19.29 4.66
N ALA A 83 -12.49 18.61 5.63
CA ALA A 83 -13.47 19.20 6.53
C ALA A 83 -12.80 19.82 7.76
N GLU A 84 -11.80 19.13 8.30
CA GLU A 84 -11.06 19.56 9.49
C GLU A 84 -9.60 19.14 9.37
N ARG A 85 -8.68 20.03 9.76
CA ARG A 85 -7.25 19.75 9.69
C ARG A 85 -6.48 20.52 10.75
N SER A 86 -5.64 19.80 11.49
CA SER A 86 -4.71 20.31 12.48
C SER A 86 -3.33 19.66 12.28
N ALA A 87 -2.41 19.86 13.22
CA ALA A 87 -1.10 19.21 13.19
C ALA A 87 -1.16 17.70 13.48
N THR A 88 -2.18 17.25 14.22
CA THR A 88 -2.32 15.87 14.72
C THR A 88 -3.59 15.19 14.25
N TYR A 89 -4.44 15.88 13.49
CA TYR A 89 -5.72 15.34 13.05
C TYR A 89 -6.09 15.87 11.67
N GLU A 90 -6.67 15.01 10.85
CA GLU A 90 -7.22 15.37 9.55
C GLU A 90 -8.48 14.54 9.30
N ARG A 91 -9.56 15.21 8.90
CA ARG A 91 -10.81 14.57 8.51
C ARG A 91 -11.33 15.21 7.23
N GLY A 92 -11.83 14.38 6.34
CA GLY A 92 -12.37 14.85 5.07
C GLY A 92 -12.94 13.73 4.23
N THR A 93 -12.98 13.98 2.94
CA THR A 93 -13.49 13.06 1.93
C THR A 93 -12.43 12.86 0.85
N VAL A 94 -12.20 11.61 0.47
CA VAL A 94 -11.43 11.25 -0.72
C VAL A 94 -12.40 11.17 -1.89
N VAL A 95 -12.11 11.89 -2.97
CA VAL A 95 -12.89 11.87 -4.21
C VAL A 95 -12.19 10.98 -5.23
N TYR A 96 -12.92 9.99 -5.75
CA TYR A 96 -12.45 9.05 -6.75
C TYR A 96 -12.87 9.46 -8.17
N ALA A 97 -12.23 8.88 -9.18
CA ALA A 97 -12.42 9.23 -10.58
C ALA A 97 -13.85 8.97 -11.11
N ASP A 98 -14.57 8.03 -10.50
CA ASP A 98 -15.99 7.78 -10.79
C ASP A 98 -16.95 8.78 -10.09
N GLY A 99 -16.41 9.72 -9.31
CA GLY A 99 -17.17 10.69 -8.51
C GLY A 99 -17.57 10.20 -7.13
N THR A 100 -17.20 8.97 -6.74
CA THR A 100 -17.47 8.44 -5.41
C THR A 100 -16.69 9.20 -4.36
N GLU A 101 -17.38 9.52 -3.27
CA GLU A 101 -16.87 10.27 -2.13
C GLU A 101 -16.82 9.38 -0.90
N ILE A 102 -15.62 9.13 -0.38
CA ILE A 102 -15.42 8.25 0.78
C ILE A 102 -14.85 9.08 1.94
N PRO A 103 -15.52 9.12 3.11
CA PRO A 103 -15.00 9.80 4.27
C PRO A 103 -13.74 9.11 4.78
N TYR A 104 -12.80 9.91 5.26
CA TYR A 104 -11.59 9.42 5.91
C TYR A 104 -11.25 10.27 7.14
N GLU A 105 -10.53 9.64 8.06
CA GLU A 105 -9.96 10.26 9.25
C GLU A 105 -8.50 9.83 9.39
N PHE A 106 -7.66 10.73 9.87
CA PHE A 106 -6.26 10.51 10.16
C PHE A 106 -5.91 11.20 11.48
N GLU A 107 -5.27 10.48 12.39
CA GLU A 107 -4.91 10.97 13.72
C GLU A 107 -3.48 10.55 14.05
N VAL A 108 -2.68 11.48 14.60
CA VAL A 108 -1.32 11.24 15.08
C VAL A 108 -1.31 11.39 16.59
N PHE A 109 -0.79 10.37 17.28
CA PHE A 109 -0.69 10.35 18.73
C PHE A 109 0.70 10.81 19.21
N ASP A 110 0.79 11.19 20.48
CA ASP A 110 2.01 11.76 21.07
C ASP A 110 3.20 10.77 21.11
N ASP A 111 2.93 9.47 21.06
CA ASP A 111 3.94 8.41 21.02
C ASP A 111 4.49 8.16 19.60
N GLY A 112 4.04 8.94 18.61
CA GLY A 112 4.44 8.80 17.21
C GLY A 112 3.68 7.72 16.46
N THR A 113 2.71 7.04 17.10
CA THR A 113 1.75 6.21 16.38
C THR A 113 0.74 7.07 15.63
N TYR A 114 0.11 6.50 14.62
CA TYR A 114 -0.96 7.16 13.89
C TYR A 114 -2.02 6.18 13.44
N ARG A 115 -3.26 6.67 13.36
CA ARG A 115 -4.42 5.93 12.91
C ARG A 115 -4.94 6.53 11.62
N TYR A 116 -5.32 5.67 10.68
CA TYR A 116 -5.98 6.05 9.44
C TYR A 116 -7.26 5.24 9.28
N THR A 117 -8.38 5.92 9.10
CA THR A 117 -9.68 5.30 8.86
C THR A 117 -10.18 5.71 7.49
N ILE A 118 -10.59 4.75 6.66
CA ILE A 118 -11.24 5.01 5.37
C ILE A 118 -12.24 3.89 5.08
N ASP A 119 -13.42 4.28 4.59
CA ASP A 119 -14.50 3.34 4.27
C ASP A 119 -14.83 2.38 5.43
N GLY A 120 -14.90 2.94 6.64
CA GLY A 120 -15.21 2.21 7.88
C GLY A 120 -14.10 1.30 8.41
N GLU A 121 -12.99 1.13 7.68
CA GLU A 121 -11.86 0.32 8.14
C GLU A 121 -10.76 1.20 8.74
N THR A 122 -10.25 0.80 9.90
CA THR A 122 -9.20 1.49 10.66
C THR A 122 -7.89 0.71 10.59
N PHE A 123 -6.80 1.45 10.34
CA PHE A 123 -5.43 0.96 10.26
C PHE A 123 -4.57 1.73 11.27
N GLU A 124 -3.78 1.02 12.07
CA GLU A 124 -2.90 1.61 13.08
C GLU A 124 -1.44 1.39 12.68
N PHE A 125 -0.62 2.42 12.83
CA PHE A 125 0.76 2.44 12.37
C PHE A 125 1.66 3.09 13.41
N GLY A 126 2.95 2.75 13.36
CA GLY A 126 3.87 3.10 14.43
C GLY A 126 3.72 2.14 15.61
N GLY A 127 4.63 2.25 16.58
CA GLY A 127 4.85 1.19 17.57
C GLY A 127 5.79 0.15 16.95
N GLY A 128 7.10 0.39 17.11
CA GLY A 128 8.09 -0.59 16.68
C GLY A 128 7.83 -1.94 17.36
N VAL A 129 7.96 -3.02 16.58
CA VAL A 129 8.30 -4.33 17.13
C VAL A 129 9.77 -4.28 17.53
#